data_AF-E4YE57-F1
#
_entry.id   AF-E4YE57-F1
#
_cell.length_a   1.000
_cell.length_b   1.000
_cell.length_c   1.000
_cell.angle_alpha   90.00
_cell.angle_beta   90.00
_cell.angle_gamma   90.00
#
_symmetry.space_group_name_H-M   'P 1'
#
loop_
_entity.id
_entity.type
_entity.pdbx_description
1 polymer ?
#
loop_
_entity_poly.entity_id
_entity_poly.type
_entity_poly.pdbx_seq_one_letter_code
_entity_poly.pdbx_strand_id
1 'polypeptide(L)'
;MPVFVNTRQELFDELETAESSLAIVEYFTKWCKQCTESEKWIEKIEHENPNTLVIRVDADILSSYAKKMRVKAVPTFHFYSKNKVIDRFVGAKEDKVKALIQKNAKKGSRKSSAAPKAKNAAPVESENDTNEKNEIIVETHE
;
A
#
# COMPACT_ATOMS: atom_id res chain seq x y z
N MET A 1 -1.07 -10.22 14.98
CA MET A 1 -2.31 -9.44 14.94
C MET A 1 -2.07 -8.33 13.94
N PRO A 2 -2.95 -8.14 12.94
CA PRO A 2 -2.73 -7.16 11.89
C PRO A 2 -2.59 -5.76 12.48
N VAL A 3 -1.60 -5.01 12.01
CA VAL A 3 -1.39 -3.63 12.41
C VAL A 3 -2.36 -2.74 11.64
N PHE A 4 -3.10 -1.88 12.34
CA PHE A 4 -3.98 -0.90 11.70
C PHE A 4 -3.28 0.45 11.63
N VAL A 5 -3.28 1.05 10.44
CA VAL A 5 -2.67 2.36 10.21
C VAL A 5 -3.68 3.29 9.54
N ASN A 6 -3.67 4.56 9.96
CA ASN A 6 -4.58 5.60 9.48
C ASN A 6 -3.83 6.74 8.79
N THR A 7 -2.50 6.77 8.86
CA THR A 7 -1.68 7.75 8.15
C THR A 7 -0.69 7.09 7.21
N ARG A 8 -0.27 7.85 6.21
CA ARG A 8 0.78 7.41 5.28
C ARG A 8 2.10 7.17 6.03
N GLN A 9 2.41 7.99 7.02
CA GLN A 9 3.65 7.87 7.79
C GLN A 9 3.67 6.55 8.58
N GLU A 10 2.61 6.26 9.33
CA GLU A 10 2.46 4.98 10.05
C GLU A 10 2.61 3.77 9.13
N LEU A 11 2.01 3.81 7.93
CA LEU A 11 2.19 2.75 6.94
C LEU A 11 3.65 2.57 6.53
N PHE A 12 4.38 3.67 6.30
CA PHE A 12 5.80 3.59 5.92
C PHE A 12 6.67 3.10 7.08
N ASP A 13 6.43 3.60 8.29
CA ASP A 13 7.15 3.18 9.49
C ASP A 13 6.97 1.67 9.71
N GLU A 14 5.75 1.16 9.58
CA GLU A 14 5.47 -0.27 9.71
C GLU A 14 6.06 -1.09 8.55
N LEU A 15 6.09 -0.57 7.33
CA LEU A 15 6.79 -1.24 6.23
C LEU A 15 8.31 -1.33 6.47
N GLU A 16 8.91 -0.36 7.16
CA GLU A 16 10.33 -0.38 7.52
C GLU A 16 10.65 -1.43 8.59
N THR A 17 9.74 -1.72 9.53
CA THR A 17 9.93 -2.79 10.53
C THR A 17 10.01 -4.18 9.88
N ALA A 18 9.39 -4.36 8.72
CA ALA A 18 9.46 -5.60 7.95
C ALA A 18 10.85 -5.86 7.34
N GLU A 19 11.76 -4.88 7.30
CA GLU A 19 13.13 -5.01 6.77
C GLU A 19 13.21 -5.75 5.41
N SER A 20 13.56 -7.03 5.42
CA SER A 20 13.69 -7.93 4.26
C SER A 20 12.59 -8.99 4.18
N SER A 21 11.68 -9.01 5.14
CA SER A 21 10.51 -9.89 5.21
C SER A 21 9.41 -9.44 4.25
N LEU A 22 8.43 -10.32 4.06
CA LEU A 22 7.24 -10.01 3.27
C LEU A 22 6.30 -9.16 4.12
N ALA A 23 5.80 -8.05 3.60
CA ALA A 23 4.69 -7.32 4.19
C ALA A 23 3.47 -7.37 3.27
N ILE A 24 2.27 -7.44 3.85
CA ILE A 24 1.01 -7.44 3.14
C ILE A 24 0.24 -6.23 3.62
N VAL A 25 -0.16 -5.36 2.69
CA VAL A 25 -1.04 -4.24 2.98
C VAL A 25 -2.42 -4.56 2.42
N GLU A 26 -3.40 -4.76 3.30
CA GLU A 26 -4.81 -4.89 2.96
C GLU A 26 -5.47 -3.50 3.01
N TYR A 27 -5.93 -3.02 1.86
CA TYR A 27 -6.79 -1.85 1.76
C TYR A 27 -8.25 -2.30 1.90
N PHE A 28 -8.93 -1.80 2.92
CA PHE A 28 -10.31 -2.16 3.26
C PHE A 28 -11.17 -0.91 3.51
N THR A 29 -12.48 -1.10 3.67
CA THR A 29 -13.38 -0.07 4.23
C THR A 29 -14.29 -0.72 5.28
N LYS A 30 -14.80 0.06 6.24
CA LYS A 30 -15.61 -0.45 7.35
C LYS A 30 -16.97 -1.01 6.93
N TRP A 31 -17.50 -0.57 5.79
CA TRP A 31 -18.81 -0.97 5.26
C TRP A 31 -18.72 -2.06 4.18
N CYS A 32 -17.51 -2.56 3.89
CA CYS A 32 -17.28 -3.63 2.92
C CYS A 32 -17.49 -5.01 3.55
N LYS A 33 -18.60 -5.68 3.20
CA LYS A 33 -18.92 -7.03 3.72
C LYS A 33 -17.81 -8.05 3.44
N GLN A 34 -17.26 -8.04 2.23
CA GLN A 34 -16.18 -8.94 1.82
C GLN A 34 -14.87 -8.68 2.61
N CYS A 35 -14.71 -7.48 3.17
CA CYS A 35 -13.55 -7.13 3.98
C CYS A 35 -13.65 -7.74 5.40
N THR A 36 -14.85 -7.94 5.92
CA THR A 36 -15.08 -8.70 7.16
C THR A 36 -14.77 -10.19 6.97
N GLU A 37 -14.95 -10.72 5.75
CA GLU A 37 -14.53 -12.09 5.44
C GLU A 37 -13.01 -12.21 5.42
N SER A 38 -12.31 -11.24 4.81
CA SER A 38 -10.84 -11.23 4.77
C SER A 38 -10.18 -11.05 6.12
N GLU A 39 -10.75 -10.23 7.00
CA GLU A 39 -10.31 -10.07 8.38
C GLU A 39 -10.16 -11.40 9.14
N LYS A 40 -11.14 -12.30 9.00
CA LYS A 40 -11.15 -13.58 9.72
C LYS A 40 -10.00 -14.51 9.32
N TRP A 41 -9.68 -14.58 8.04
CA TRP A 41 -8.63 -15.48 7.56
C TRP A 41 -7.26 -14.80 7.47
N ILE A 42 -7.18 -13.47 7.35
CA ILE A 42 -5.88 -12.77 7.29
C ILE A 42 -5.14 -12.85 8.62
N GLU A 43 -5.86 -12.78 9.74
CA GLU A 43 -5.31 -13.00 11.09
C GLU A 43 -4.72 -14.40 11.23
N LYS A 44 -5.45 -15.41 10.74
CA LYS A 44 -4.98 -16.80 10.72
C LYS A 44 -3.75 -16.96 9.85
N ILE A 45 -3.74 -16.33 8.67
CA ILE A 45 -2.59 -16.34 7.76
C ILE A 45 -1.36 -15.73 8.44
N GLU A 46 -1.50 -14.59 9.11
CA GLU A 46 -0.39 -13.95 9.82
C GLU A 46 0.19 -14.87 10.90
N HIS A 47 -0.68 -15.54 11.68
CA HIS A 47 -0.26 -16.51 12.68
C HIS A 47 0.47 -17.72 12.07
N GLU A 48 0.04 -18.19 10.89
CA GLU A 48 0.70 -19.28 10.16
C GLU A 48 2.01 -18.85 9.47
N ASN A 49 2.26 -17.54 9.32
CA ASN A 49 3.40 -16.98 8.60
C ASN A 49 4.11 -15.92 9.47
N PRO A 50 4.84 -16.30 10.53
CA PRO A 50 5.41 -15.36 11.49
C PRO A 50 6.46 -14.39 10.89
N ASN A 51 6.99 -14.69 9.72
CA ASN A 51 7.89 -13.82 8.95
C ASN A 51 7.15 -12.93 7.94
N THR A 52 5.83 -12.79 8.08
CA THR A 52 5.00 -11.96 7.22
C THR A 52 4.24 -10.96 8.07
N LEU A 53 4.49 -9.68 7.81
CA LEU A 53 3.81 -8.59 8.47
C LEU A 53 2.48 -8.30 7.75
N VAL A 54 1.38 -8.18 8.48
CA VAL A 54 0.09 -7.79 7.92
C VAL A 54 -0.30 -6.41 8.43
N ILE A 55 -0.54 -5.49 7.49
CA ILE A 55 -0.95 -4.11 7.75
C ILE A 55 -2.32 -3.90 7.09
N ARG A 56 -3.25 -3.30 7.82
CA ARG A 56 -4.59 -2.97 7.32
C ARG A 56 -4.74 -1.45 7.25
N VAL A 57 -5.18 -0.97 6.09
CA VAL A 57 -5.33 0.45 5.76
C VAL A 57 -6.78 0.72 5.41
N ASP A 58 -7.41 1.64 6.14
CA ASP A 58 -8.74 2.12 5.77
C ASP A 58 -8.63 3.04 4.54
N ALA A 59 -9.15 2.56 3.41
CA ALA A 59 -9.07 3.24 2.12
C ALA A 59 -9.97 4.48 2.06
N ASP A 60 -10.96 4.64 2.95
CA ASP A 60 -11.74 5.88 3.02
C ASP A 60 -10.96 6.96 3.76
N ILE A 61 -10.25 6.59 4.84
CA ILE A 61 -9.40 7.51 5.62
C ILE A 61 -8.21 7.97 4.76
N LEU A 62 -7.51 7.04 4.11
CA LEU A 62 -6.36 7.35 3.25
C LEU A 62 -6.74 7.42 1.75
N SER A 63 -7.92 7.96 1.41
CA SER A 63 -8.47 7.91 0.04
C SER A 63 -7.54 8.41 -1.06
N SER A 64 -6.90 9.56 -0.86
CA SER A 64 -5.94 10.13 -1.83
C SER A 64 -4.72 9.22 -2.04
N TYR A 65 -4.24 8.57 -0.97
CA TYR A 65 -3.12 7.64 -1.05
C TYR A 65 -3.54 6.31 -1.68
N ALA A 66 -4.69 5.74 -1.28
CA ALA A 66 -5.25 4.54 -1.88
C ALA A 66 -5.44 4.69 -3.41
N LYS A 67 -5.92 5.85 -3.87
CA LYS A 67 -6.00 6.20 -5.30
C LYS A 67 -4.62 6.20 -5.96
N LYS A 68 -3.62 6.84 -5.36
CA LYS A 68 -2.23 6.84 -5.87
C LYS A 68 -1.65 5.42 -5.97
N MET A 69 -1.99 4.56 -5.00
CA MET A 69 -1.60 3.15 -4.97
C MET A 69 -2.42 2.25 -5.90
N ARG A 70 -3.31 2.85 -6.71
CA ARG A 70 -4.20 2.20 -7.68
C ARG A 70 -5.18 1.21 -7.05
N VAL A 71 -5.61 1.47 -5.83
CA VAL A 71 -6.71 0.74 -5.18
C VAL A 71 -8.01 1.20 -5.83
N LYS A 72 -8.65 0.31 -6.59
CA LYS A 72 -9.90 0.59 -7.33
C LYS A 72 -11.13 -0.07 -6.72
N ALA A 73 -10.92 -1.08 -5.88
CA ALA A 73 -11.95 -1.84 -5.19
C ALA A 73 -11.37 -2.37 -3.88
N VAL A 74 -12.23 -2.70 -2.93
CA VAL A 74 -11.83 -3.32 -1.67
C VAL A 74 -12.48 -4.71 -1.52
N PRO A 75 -11.83 -5.67 -0.84
CA PRO A 75 -10.45 -5.55 -0.34
C PRO A 75 -9.44 -5.64 -1.50
N THR A 76 -8.32 -4.93 -1.35
CA THR A 76 -7.15 -5.06 -2.23
C THR A 76 -5.92 -5.34 -1.38
N PHE A 77 -5.11 -6.30 -1.80
CA PHE A 77 -3.89 -6.73 -1.14
C PHE A 77 -2.69 -6.33 -1.98
N HIS A 78 -1.77 -5.57 -1.38
CA HIS A 78 -0.46 -5.28 -1.96
C HIS A 78 0.60 -6.05 -1.17
N PHE A 79 1.48 -6.74 -1.89
CA PHE A 79 2.60 -7.47 -1.30
C PHE A 79 3.85 -6.62 -1.45
N TYR A 80 4.55 -6.42 -0.34
CA TYR A 80 5.74 -5.59 -0.23
C TYR A 80 6.97 -6.41 0.13
N SER A 81 8.10 -6.02 -0.45
CA SER A 81 9.42 -6.42 0.03
C SER A 81 10.35 -5.23 -0.14
N LYS A 82 11.11 -4.88 0.91
CA LYS A 82 12.00 -3.72 0.92
C LYS A 82 11.30 -2.42 0.48
N ASN A 83 10.13 -2.14 1.09
CA ASN A 83 9.26 -0.99 0.83
C ASN A 83 8.79 -0.84 -0.62
N LYS A 84 8.88 -1.90 -1.44
CA LYS A 84 8.40 -1.92 -2.82
C LYS A 84 7.29 -2.92 -3.01
N VAL A 85 6.24 -2.50 -3.71
CA VAL A 85 5.16 -3.41 -4.11
C VAL A 85 5.71 -4.40 -5.14
N ILE A 86 5.68 -5.69 -4.80
CA ILE A 86 6.15 -6.80 -5.64
C ILE A 86 5.01 -7.62 -6.25
N ASP A 87 3.80 -7.55 -5.67
CA ASP A 87 2.61 -8.22 -6.20
C ASP A 87 1.33 -7.51 -5.74
N ARG A 88 0.20 -7.77 -6.41
CA ARG A 88 -1.11 -7.20 -6.06
C ARG A 88 -2.24 -8.19 -6.33
N PHE A 89 -3.26 -8.15 -5.50
CA PHE A 89 -4.49 -8.93 -5.68
C PHE A 89 -5.72 -8.13 -5.27
N VAL A 90 -6.79 -8.21 -6.05
CA VAL A 90 -8.06 -7.54 -5.78
C VAL A 90 -9.13 -8.59 -5.51
N GLY A 91 -9.86 -8.45 -4.40
CA GLY A 91 -10.96 -9.32 -3.98
C GLY A 91 -10.62 -10.19 -2.77
N ALA A 92 -11.64 -10.83 -2.20
CA ALA A 92 -11.56 -11.63 -0.97
C ALA A 92 -11.48 -13.13 -1.26
N LYS A 93 -10.36 -13.62 -1.83
CA LYS A 93 -10.12 -15.06 -2.03
C LYS A 93 -8.91 -15.52 -1.24
N GLU A 94 -9.14 -16.20 -0.12
CA GLU A 94 -8.11 -16.69 0.80
C GLU A 94 -7.02 -17.50 0.07
N ASP A 95 -7.39 -18.49 -0.74
CA ASP A 95 -6.44 -19.35 -1.47
C ASP A 95 -5.50 -18.57 -2.38
N LYS A 96 -6.01 -17.48 -2.99
CA LYS A 96 -5.19 -16.63 -3.87
C LYS A 96 -4.19 -15.83 -3.05
N VAL A 97 -4.59 -15.29 -1.91
CA VAL A 97 -3.68 -14.57 -1.01
C VAL A 97 -2.62 -15.52 -0.46
N LYS A 98 -3.00 -16.70 0.05
CA LYS A 98 -2.05 -17.73 0.52
C LYS A 98 -1.04 -18.13 -0.56
N ALA A 99 -1.49 -18.37 -1.80
CA ALA A 99 -0.60 -18.70 -2.90
C ALA A 99 0.41 -17.58 -3.20
N LEU A 100 -0.01 -16.32 -3.12
CA LEU A 100 0.88 -15.17 -3.33
C LEU A 100 1.88 -14.98 -2.19
N ILE A 101 1.49 -15.27 -0.95
CA ILE A 101 2.41 -15.29 0.20
C ILE A 101 3.49 -16.33 -0.03
N GLN A 102 3.11 -17.58 -0.33
CA GLN A 102 4.06 -18.67 -0.57
C GLN A 102 4.98 -18.39 -1.77
N LYS A 103 4.45 -17.78 -2.83
CA LYS A 103 5.22 -17.38 -4.02
C LYS A 103 6.26 -16.32 -3.68
N ASN A 104 5.92 -15.33 -2.86
CA ASN A 104 6.77 -14.17 -2.61
C ASN A 104 7.71 -14.35 -1.41
N ALA A 105 7.33 -15.16 -0.41
CA ALA A 105 8.20 -15.57 0.68
C ALA A 105 9.47 -16.30 0.19
N LYS A 106 9.36 -17.08 -0.89
CA LYS A 106 10.50 -17.80 -1.51
C LYS A 106 11.43 -16.92 -2.35
N LYS A 107 11.02 -15.69 -2.68
CA LYS A 107 11.79 -14.76 -3.52
C LYS A 107 12.68 -13.81 -2.72
N GLY A 108 12.39 -13.61 -1.42
CA GLY A 108 13.20 -12.78 -0.52
C GLY A 108 14.64 -13.29 -0.29
N SER A 109 14.94 -14.55 -0.68
CA SER A 109 16.20 -15.25 -0.40
C SER A 109 17.03 -15.61 -1.64
N ARG A 110 16.74 -15.09 -2.84
CA ARG A 110 17.62 -15.28 -4.01
C ARG A 110 18.49 -14.05 -4.29
N LYS A 111 19.80 -14.28 -4.31
CA LYS A 111 20.88 -13.30 -4.52
C LYS A 111 20.61 -12.34 -5.69
N SER A 112 20.99 -11.08 -5.43
CA SER A 112 21.27 -10.02 -6.40
C SER A 112 21.95 -10.54 -7.67
N SER A 113 21.39 -10.20 -8.83
CA SER A 113 22.18 -10.02 -10.06
C SER A 113 21.49 -9.00 -10.96
N ALA A 114 22.16 -7.85 -11.05
CA ALA A 114 22.23 -6.89 -12.16
C ALA A 114 20.92 -6.38 -12.80
N ALA A 115 20.67 -5.09 -12.59
CA ALA A 115 19.77 -4.25 -13.36
C ALA A 115 20.16 -4.15 -14.85
N PRO A 116 19.19 -3.81 -15.70
CA PRO A 116 19.36 -2.76 -16.69
C PRO A 116 18.53 -1.54 -16.31
N LYS A 117 19.22 -0.40 -16.20
CA LYS A 117 18.66 0.95 -16.11
C LYS A 117 17.70 1.21 -17.28
N ALA A 118 16.46 1.58 -16.98
CA ALA A 118 15.62 2.40 -17.87
C ALA A 118 14.56 3.18 -17.06
N LYS A 119 14.98 4.36 -16.61
CA LYS A 119 14.26 5.64 -16.61
C LYS A 119 12.72 5.58 -16.64
N ASN A 120 12.11 5.78 -15.47
CA ASN A 120 11.30 6.96 -15.17
C ASN A 120 11.01 6.93 -13.66
N ALA A 121 11.89 7.60 -12.92
CA ALA A 121 11.67 7.92 -11.52
C ALA A 121 10.48 8.87 -11.45
N ALA A 122 9.43 8.47 -10.73
CA ALA A 122 8.45 9.43 -10.24
C ALA A 122 9.20 10.38 -9.28
N PRO A 123 9.16 11.70 -9.48
CA PRO A 123 9.84 12.64 -8.60
C PRO A 123 9.17 12.68 -7.22
N VAL A 124 10.04 12.73 -6.23
CA VAL A 124 9.80 13.16 -4.85
C VAL A 124 9.84 14.69 -4.80
N GLU A 125 9.22 15.26 -3.75
CA GLU A 125 9.20 16.68 -3.32
C GLU A 125 8.30 17.63 -4.13
N SER A 126 7.59 18.61 -3.56
CA SER A 126 7.65 19.23 -2.23
C SER A 126 6.26 19.75 -1.81
N GLU A 127 6.01 19.78 -0.51
CA GLU A 127 5.02 20.67 0.10
C GLU A 127 5.51 22.11 -0.01
N ASN A 128 4.63 23.07 -0.30
CA ASN A 128 4.72 24.39 0.31
C ASN A 128 3.34 25.01 0.45
N ASP A 129 3.04 25.42 1.67
CA ASP A 129 1.85 26.12 2.10
C ASP A 129 2.05 27.65 1.92
N THR A 130 0.92 28.33 1.85
CA THR A 130 0.65 29.75 2.18
C THR A 130 1.00 30.91 1.22
N ASN A 131 -0.11 31.57 0.89
CA ASN A 131 -0.35 33.02 0.88
C ASN A 131 0.03 33.88 -0.34
N GLU A 132 -1.00 34.59 -0.81
CA GLU A 132 -1.05 36.05 -0.99
C GLU A 132 -1.48 36.54 -2.39
N LYS A 133 -2.68 37.13 -2.40
CA LYS A 133 -3.16 38.28 -3.18
C LYS A 133 -2.42 38.59 -4.50
N ASN A 134 -3.17 38.57 -5.61
CA ASN A 134 -2.97 39.59 -6.63
C ASN A 134 -4.30 40.16 -7.13
N GLU A 135 -4.45 41.43 -6.85
CA GLU A 135 -5.48 42.35 -7.29
C GLU A 135 -5.15 42.85 -8.72
N ILE A 136 -6.21 43.05 -9.53
CA ILE A 136 -6.35 44.04 -10.64
C ILE A 136 -5.41 43.77 -11.85
N ILE A 137 -5.87 43.70 -13.11
CA ILE A 137 -6.30 44.80 -13.99
C ILE A 137 -6.96 44.12 -15.22
N VAL A 138 -8.19 44.50 -15.58
CA VAL A 138 -8.66 44.40 -16.98
C VAL A 138 -8.92 45.81 -17.47
N GLU A 139 -7.96 46.33 -18.23
CA GLU A 139 -8.11 47.52 -19.04
C GLU A 139 -9.23 47.30 -20.07
N THR A 140 -10.19 48.23 -20.05
CA THR A 140 -10.71 49.01 -21.18
C THR A 140 -10.45 48.48 -22.59
N HIS A 141 -11.49 48.37 -23.41
CA HIS A 141 -11.62 49.07 -24.71
C HIS A 141 -13.09 49.06 -25.18
N GLU A 142 -13.58 50.28 -25.42
CA GLU A 142 -14.76 50.73 -26.21
C GLU A 142 -16.19 50.34 -25.81
#